data_AF-A0A846V3D0-F1
#
_entry.id   AF-A0A846V3D0-F1
#
_cell.length_a   1.000
_cell.length_b   1.000
_cell.length_c   1.000
_cell.angle_alpha   90.00
_cell.angle_beta   90.00
_cell.angle_gamma   90.00
#
_symmetry.space_group_name_H-M   'P 1'
#
loop_
_entity.id
_entity.type
_entity.pdbx_description
1 polymer ?
#
loop_
_entity_poly.entity_id
_entity_poly.type
_entity_poly.pdbx_seq_one_letter_code
_entity_poly.pdbx_strand_id
1 'polypeptide(L)'
;MYRRVAIIGGGAAAATLLSELLDRQPAQSLHLDWFTGGDAPGRGVAYGTRSERHLLNVRAASMSMFASKPRGFLDFAQRGDHSIAGTDFLPRRLYGDYLEAEVEHALERAKALGHDVRVIPFKVDGLVPEHDGVTILQGEETTHVDAAVLALGGLPPQPLSGVSDAAIASGRYVVNPWSFLAQAQPDPAPRKVVLVGLGLTAVDVVLELAALWPNASFTAISRHGLLPEAHLASASAPSDDGADLIEAMQAAPDLRSWMRLLRDAIAHSEDWRVVIDSMRPHTPALWQALPQEERARFLRHARWAWERARHRMAPQVMAQMQALEQAGRFRRERARLHAADVEGDHLHLSITPTGSSTPQALDTDLVIQTIGLNTDVRRTGHPLVSQLATNGHITPDPLGLGCAATTEGRLCHDGEAWPHLYAMGSLLRGTFWESTAMPEIRQQARQMADRLLGK
;
A
#
# COMPACT_ATOMS: atom_id res chain seq x y z
N MET A 1 -2.24 6.27 -29.78
CA MET A 1 -3.30 6.65 -28.82
C MET A 1 -4.36 5.57 -28.83
N TYR A 2 -4.69 5.03 -27.66
CA TYR A 2 -5.81 4.09 -27.52
C TYR A 2 -7.13 4.87 -27.49
N ARG A 3 -8.17 4.36 -28.15
CA ARG A 3 -9.50 4.98 -28.21
C ARG A 3 -10.38 4.50 -27.07
N ARG A 4 -10.29 3.21 -26.72
CA ARG A 4 -11.01 2.59 -25.61
C ARG A 4 -10.06 1.96 -24.61
N VAL A 5 -10.09 2.42 -23.37
CA VAL A 5 -9.19 1.96 -22.31
C VAL A 5 -10.01 1.46 -21.13
N ALA A 6 -9.67 0.29 -20.61
CA ALA A 6 -10.20 -0.20 -19.34
C ALA A 6 -9.24 0.09 -18.18
N ILE A 7 -9.79 0.59 -17.08
CA ILE A 7 -9.08 0.76 -15.80
C ILE A 7 -9.73 -0.20 -14.81
N ILE A 8 -8.93 -1.12 -14.24
CA ILE A 8 -9.46 -2.19 -13.41
C ILE A 8 -8.95 -2.01 -11.98
N GLY A 9 -9.87 -1.74 -11.06
CA GLY A 9 -9.64 -1.47 -9.65
C GLY A 9 -10.36 -0.20 -9.20
N GLY A 10 -11.04 -0.23 -8.05
CA GLY A 10 -11.73 0.93 -7.46
C GLY A 10 -10.91 1.73 -6.45
N GLY A 11 -9.58 1.56 -6.44
CA GLY A 11 -8.69 2.21 -5.48
C GLY A 11 -8.16 3.57 -5.93
N ALA A 12 -7.41 4.21 -5.03
CA ALA A 12 -6.79 5.52 -5.29
C ALA A 12 -5.88 5.53 -6.52
N ALA A 13 -5.15 4.45 -6.82
CA ALA A 13 -4.32 4.38 -8.02
C ALA A 13 -5.14 4.51 -9.32
N ALA A 14 -6.27 3.81 -9.39
CA ALA A 14 -7.17 3.86 -10.53
C ALA A 14 -7.86 5.22 -10.67
N ALA A 15 -8.32 5.79 -9.55
CA ALA A 15 -8.88 7.15 -9.52
C ALA A 15 -7.86 8.20 -10.00
N THR A 16 -6.60 8.08 -9.56
CA THR A 16 -5.52 8.97 -10.02
C THR A 16 -5.28 8.82 -11.51
N LEU A 17 -5.21 7.59 -12.04
CA LEU A 17 -5.04 7.37 -13.48
C LEU A 17 -6.22 7.93 -14.29
N LEU A 18 -7.45 7.65 -13.88
CA LEU A 18 -8.66 8.17 -14.53
C LEU A 18 -8.60 9.70 -14.59
N SER A 19 -8.32 10.34 -13.46
CA SER A 19 -8.30 11.80 -13.39
C SER A 19 -7.14 12.41 -14.17
N GLU A 20 -5.96 11.75 -14.19
CA GLU A 20 -4.80 12.14 -15.01
C GLU A 20 -5.11 12.04 -16.51
N LEU A 21 -5.85 11.02 -16.96
CA LEU A 21 -6.29 10.89 -18.36
C LEU A 21 -7.24 12.02 -18.75
N LEU A 22 -8.22 12.31 -17.89
CA LEU A 22 -9.25 13.32 -18.14
C LEU A 22 -8.71 14.77 -18.04
N ASP A 23 -7.73 15.03 -17.17
CA ASP A 23 -7.13 16.37 -17.04
C ASP A 23 -6.29 16.79 -18.26
N ARG A 24 -5.79 15.82 -19.04
CA ARG A 24 -4.96 16.04 -20.23
C ARG A 24 -5.69 16.56 -21.47
N GLN A 25 -7.02 16.52 -21.46
CA GLN A 25 -7.89 17.02 -22.55
C GLN A 25 -7.38 16.61 -23.95
N PRO A 26 -7.33 15.30 -24.27
CA PRO A 26 -6.91 14.88 -25.59
C PRO A 26 -7.86 15.40 -26.67
N ALA A 27 -7.33 15.64 -27.86
CA ALA A 27 -8.09 16.16 -29.00
C ALA A 27 -9.17 15.18 -29.52
N GLN A 28 -9.00 13.88 -29.24
CA GLN A 28 -9.98 12.85 -29.55
C GLN A 28 -10.74 12.45 -28.29
N SER A 29 -12.04 12.17 -28.43
CA SER A 29 -12.85 11.64 -27.33
C SER A 29 -12.28 10.30 -26.85
N LEU A 30 -12.11 10.19 -25.52
CA LEU A 30 -11.76 8.93 -24.86
C LEU A 30 -13.01 8.13 -24.56
N HIS A 31 -12.92 6.81 -24.71
CA HIS A 31 -13.86 5.84 -24.16
C HIS A 31 -13.18 5.13 -22.98
N LEU A 32 -13.61 5.39 -21.76
CA LEU A 32 -13.00 4.85 -20.54
C LEU A 32 -13.98 3.93 -19.82
N ASP A 33 -13.58 2.67 -19.64
CA ASP A 33 -14.33 1.69 -18.85
C ASP A 33 -13.63 1.51 -17.49
N TRP A 34 -14.17 2.13 -16.43
CA TRP A 34 -13.60 2.03 -15.09
C TRP A 34 -14.33 0.99 -14.24
N PHE A 35 -13.72 -0.18 -14.08
CA PHE A 35 -14.23 -1.28 -13.27
C PHE A 35 -13.80 -1.12 -11.81
N THR A 36 -14.72 -0.72 -10.95
CA THR A 36 -14.41 -0.34 -9.57
C THR A 36 -14.49 -1.50 -8.59
N GLY A 37 -15.27 -2.54 -8.92
CA GLY A 37 -15.46 -3.71 -8.05
C GLY A 37 -16.27 -3.45 -6.78
N GLY A 38 -17.01 -2.33 -6.71
CA GLY A 38 -17.92 -1.97 -5.62
C GLY A 38 -18.45 -0.52 -5.72
N ASP A 39 -19.35 -0.16 -4.81
CA ASP A 39 -20.22 1.03 -4.93
C ASP A 39 -19.55 2.39 -4.63
N ALA A 40 -18.47 2.42 -3.85
CA ALA A 40 -17.78 3.66 -3.45
C ALA A 40 -16.34 3.70 -4.00
N PRO A 41 -16.14 4.13 -5.26
CA PRO A 41 -14.85 4.08 -5.90
C PRO A 41 -13.92 5.22 -5.49
N GLY A 42 -12.61 4.97 -5.63
CA GLY A 42 -11.57 6.00 -5.62
C GLY A 42 -10.79 6.12 -4.31
N ARG A 43 -11.35 5.74 -3.16
CA ARG A 43 -10.59 5.76 -1.89
C ARG A 43 -9.62 4.57 -1.74
N GLY A 44 -10.05 3.39 -2.17
CA GLY A 44 -9.37 2.12 -1.87
C GLY A 44 -9.26 1.84 -0.37
N VAL A 45 -8.55 0.75 -0.02
CA VAL A 45 -8.43 0.28 1.37
C VAL A 45 -7.72 1.30 2.28
N ALA A 46 -6.68 1.97 1.78
CA ALA A 46 -5.84 2.86 2.58
C ALA A 46 -6.59 4.10 3.09
N TYR A 47 -7.53 4.62 2.30
CA TYR A 47 -8.24 5.88 2.56
C TYR A 47 -9.76 5.71 2.74
N GLY A 48 -10.25 4.46 2.74
CA GLY A 48 -11.67 4.12 2.94
C GLY A 48 -12.14 4.17 4.40
N THR A 49 -11.22 4.30 5.36
CA THR A 49 -11.57 4.42 6.78
C THR A 49 -12.32 5.72 7.08
N ARG A 50 -13.23 5.68 8.06
CA ARG A 50 -13.99 6.84 8.55
C ARG A 50 -13.49 7.37 9.90
N SER A 51 -12.47 6.76 10.49
CA SER A 51 -11.90 7.20 11.76
C SER A 51 -11.04 8.45 11.59
N GLU A 52 -11.20 9.39 12.53
CA GLU A 52 -10.34 10.57 12.67
C GLU A 52 -8.96 10.24 13.24
N ARG A 53 -8.80 9.07 13.87
CA ARG A 53 -7.54 8.63 14.51
C ARG A 53 -6.52 8.11 13.51
N HIS A 54 -7.03 7.66 12.38
CA HIS A 54 -6.26 7.09 11.29
C HIS A 54 -5.61 8.19 10.47
N LEU A 55 -4.45 8.68 10.92
CA LEU A 55 -3.75 9.77 10.24
C LEU A 55 -2.95 9.29 9.03
N LEU A 56 -2.78 10.18 8.06
CA LEU A 56 -1.81 10.03 7.00
C LEU A 56 -0.40 9.96 7.60
N ASN A 57 0.44 9.14 7.01
CA ASN A 57 1.87 9.03 7.35
C ASN A 57 2.75 9.97 6.51
N VAL A 58 2.13 10.89 5.78
CA VAL A 58 2.75 11.89 4.92
C VAL A 58 2.07 13.23 5.21
N ARG A 59 2.85 14.31 5.16
CA ARG A 59 2.37 15.67 5.42
C ARG A 59 1.39 16.13 4.33
N ALA A 60 0.44 16.97 4.70
CA ALA A 60 -0.59 17.49 3.80
C ALA A 60 -0.02 18.10 2.51
N ALA A 61 1.05 18.90 2.60
CA ALA A 61 1.69 19.53 1.44
C ALA A 61 2.29 18.54 0.43
N SER A 62 2.52 17.28 0.82
CA SER A 62 3.10 16.24 -0.05
C SER A 62 2.06 15.23 -0.56
N MET A 63 0.79 15.39 -0.17
CA MET A 63 -0.25 14.39 -0.41
C MET A 63 -1.15 14.69 -1.60
N SER A 64 -0.89 15.71 -2.42
CA SER A 64 -1.72 15.94 -3.62
C SER A 64 -1.80 14.70 -4.54
N MET A 65 -2.98 14.52 -5.15
CA MET A 65 -3.30 13.47 -6.10
C MET A 65 -2.52 13.62 -7.40
N PHE A 66 -2.25 14.86 -7.84
CA PHE A 66 -1.54 15.14 -9.09
C PHE A 66 -0.14 15.67 -8.81
N ALA A 67 0.85 15.19 -9.58
CA ALA A 67 2.20 15.72 -9.52
C ALA A 67 2.29 17.18 -10.03
N SER A 68 1.42 17.56 -10.98
CA SER A 68 1.36 18.89 -11.58
C SER A 68 0.64 19.93 -10.70
N LYS A 69 -0.14 19.48 -9.70
CA LYS A 69 -0.91 20.34 -8.78
C LYS A 69 -0.49 20.07 -7.34
N PRO A 70 0.76 20.39 -6.94
CA PRO A 70 1.33 19.93 -5.67
C PRO A 70 0.56 20.37 -4.42
N ARG A 71 -0.22 21.46 -4.51
CA ARG A 71 -1.05 21.96 -3.40
C ARG A 71 -2.47 21.40 -3.32
N GLY A 72 -2.90 20.57 -4.27
CA GLY A 72 -4.31 20.16 -4.42
C GLY A 72 -4.99 19.70 -3.12
N PHE A 73 -4.38 18.75 -2.40
CA PHE A 73 -4.93 18.27 -1.13
C PHE A 73 -4.89 19.33 -0.01
N LEU A 74 -3.81 20.11 0.08
CA LEU A 74 -3.68 21.16 1.09
C LEU A 74 -4.75 22.23 0.88
N ASP A 75 -4.93 22.69 -0.35
CA ASP A 75 -5.93 23.70 -0.70
C ASP A 75 -7.35 23.14 -0.45
N PHE A 76 -7.59 21.84 -0.72
CA PHE A 76 -8.86 21.18 -0.38
C PHE A 76 -9.11 21.18 1.14
N ALA A 77 -8.13 20.79 1.94
CA ALA A 77 -8.26 20.77 3.39
C ALA A 77 -8.46 22.18 3.96
N GLN A 78 -7.73 23.16 3.43
CA GLN A 78 -7.83 24.56 3.84
C GLN A 78 -9.20 25.17 3.55
N ARG A 79 -9.93 24.71 2.52
CA ARG A 79 -11.32 25.16 2.31
C ARG A 79 -12.26 24.81 3.48
N GLY A 80 -11.99 23.71 4.17
CA GLY A 80 -12.75 23.31 5.37
C GLY A 80 -12.23 23.95 6.65
N ASP A 81 -10.91 24.15 6.75
CA ASP A 81 -10.25 24.75 7.91
C ASP A 81 -8.96 25.48 7.50
N HIS A 82 -8.99 26.83 7.53
CA HIS A 82 -7.86 27.68 7.16
C HIS A 82 -6.64 27.56 8.10
N SER A 83 -6.79 26.96 9.28
CA SER A 83 -5.68 26.80 10.23
C SER A 83 -4.73 25.65 9.87
N ILE A 84 -5.15 24.75 8.97
CA ILE A 84 -4.36 23.61 8.52
C ILE A 84 -3.08 24.08 7.84
N ALA A 85 -1.94 23.63 8.37
CA ALA A 85 -0.62 23.88 7.83
C ALA A 85 -0.18 22.74 6.90
N GLY A 86 0.67 23.07 5.93
CA GLY A 86 1.25 22.07 5.01
C GLY A 86 2.06 20.98 5.72
N THR A 87 2.54 21.25 6.93
CA THR A 87 3.29 20.31 7.77
C THR A 87 2.41 19.28 8.48
N ASP A 88 1.09 19.45 8.49
CA ASP A 88 0.20 18.65 9.31
C ASP A 88 0.01 17.24 8.75
N PHE A 89 -0.24 16.31 9.66
CA PHE A 89 -0.64 14.94 9.35
C PHE A 89 -2.15 14.83 9.55
N LEU A 90 -2.89 14.88 8.44
CA LEU A 90 -4.36 14.92 8.46
C LEU A 90 -4.98 13.52 8.45
N PRO A 91 -6.24 13.36 8.89
CA PRO A 91 -6.96 12.09 8.83
C PRO A 91 -7.03 11.51 7.42
N ARG A 92 -6.89 10.19 7.30
CA ARG A 92 -6.98 9.45 6.03
C ARG A 92 -8.36 9.58 5.39
N ARG A 93 -9.44 9.71 6.19
CA ARG A 93 -10.77 9.97 5.63
C ARG A 93 -10.82 11.26 4.83
N LEU A 94 -10.18 12.33 5.32
CA LEU A 94 -10.18 13.64 4.66
C LEU A 94 -9.46 13.55 3.31
N TYR A 95 -8.38 12.76 3.24
CA TYR A 95 -7.74 12.46 1.95
C TYR A 95 -8.64 11.65 1.03
N GLY A 96 -9.41 10.69 1.55
CA GLY A 96 -10.43 9.99 0.77
C GLY A 96 -11.52 10.94 0.25
N ASP A 97 -11.95 11.93 1.04
CA ASP A 97 -12.93 12.94 0.63
C ASP A 97 -12.37 13.80 -0.53
N TYR A 98 -11.08 14.15 -0.45
CA TYR A 98 -10.37 14.83 -1.53
C TYR A 98 -10.29 14.00 -2.81
N LEU A 99 -9.95 12.71 -2.72
CA LEU A 99 -9.89 11.83 -3.90
C LEU A 99 -11.26 11.71 -4.59
N GLU A 100 -12.34 11.57 -3.83
CA GLU A 100 -13.69 11.52 -4.38
C GLU A 100 -14.06 12.83 -5.09
N ALA A 101 -13.75 13.98 -4.49
CA ALA A 101 -14.02 15.29 -5.09
C ALA A 101 -13.23 15.51 -6.40
N GLU A 102 -11.98 15.06 -6.48
CA GLU A 102 -11.20 15.15 -7.72
C GLU A 102 -11.74 14.23 -8.82
N VAL A 103 -12.19 13.02 -8.46
CA VAL A 103 -12.83 12.10 -9.41
C VAL A 103 -14.15 12.68 -9.92
N GLU A 104 -14.99 13.19 -9.02
CA GLU A 104 -16.27 13.83 -9.38
C GLU A 104 -16.03 15.00 -10.35
N HIS A 105 -15.12 15.90 -10.01
CA HIS A 105 -14.76 17.02 -10.87
C HIS A 105 -14.18 16.56 -12.23
N ALA A 106 -13.36 15.51 -12.26
CA ALA A 106 -12.84 14.96 -13.51
C ALA A 106 -13.96 14.39 -14.39
N LEU A 107 -14.91 13.66 -13.81
CA LEU A 107 -16.06 13.09 -14.52
C LEU A 107 -17.02 14.16 -15.05
N GLU A 108 -17.31 15.20 -14.26
CA GLU A 108 -18.13 16.33 -14.69
C GLU A 108 -17.51 17.06 -15.90
N ARG A 109 -16.21 17.34 -15.83
CA ARG A 109 -15.46 17.95 -16.93
C ARG A 109 -15.42 17.05 -18.16
N ALA A 110 -15.21 15.75 -17.97
CA ALA A 110 -15.18 14.78 -19.06
C ALA A 110 -16.50 14.77 -19.83
N LYS A 111 -17.63 14.78 -19.12
CA LYS A 111 -18.96 14.87 -19.71
C LYS A 111 -19.15 16.18 -20.49
N ALA A 112 -18.71 17.31 -19.95
CA ALA A 112 -18.79 18.61 -20.62
C ALA A 112 -17.94 18.67 -21.92
N LEU A 113 -16.84 17.92 -21.97
CA LEU A 113 -15.93 17.83 -23.12
C LEU A 113 -16.28 16.69 -24.11
N GLY A 114 -17.37 15.94 -23.87
CA GLY A 114 -17.80 14.87 -24.76
C GLY A 114 -16.94 13.61 -24.72
N HIS A 115 -16.26 13.35 -23.60
CA HIS A 115 -15.65 12.04 -23.32
C HIS A 115 -16.72 11.05 -22.82
N ASP A 116 -16.55 9.78 -23.18
CA ASP A 116 -17.42 8.69 -22.76
C ASP A 116 -16.73 7.93 -21.62
N VAL A 117 -17.26 8.06 -20.40
CA VAL A 117 -16.70 7.41 -19.22
C VAL A 117 -17.78 6.57 -18.55
N ARG A 118 -17.56 5.26 -18.52
CA ARG A 118 -18.45 4.29 -17.87
C ARG A 118 -17.83 3.83 -16.56
N VAL A 119 -18.47 4.20 -15.45
CA VAL A 119 -18.10 3.72 -14.11
C VAL A 119 -18.90 2.45 -13.83
N ILE A 120 -18.21 1.32 -13.73
CA ILE A 120 -18.80 -0.02 -13.67
C ILE A 120 -18.57 -0.58 -12.26
N PRO A 121 -19.61 -0.68 -11.40
CA PRO A 121 -19.49 -1.05 -9.98
C PRO A 121 -19.25 -2.56 -9.76
N PHE A 122 -18.80 -3.27 -10.79
CA PHE A 122 -18.64 -4.72 -10.78
C PHE A 122 -17.17 -5.11 -10.93
N LYS A 123 -16.85 -6.29 -10.40
CA LYS A 123 -15.53 -6.90 -10.59
C LYS A 123 -15.41 -7.41 -12.02
N VAL A 124 -14.17 -7.51 -12.48
CA VAL A 124 -13.84 -8.24 -13.71
C VAL A 124 -13.54 -9.68 -13.33
N ASP A 125 -14.16 -10.63 -14.03
CA ASP A 125 -14.02 -12.06 -13.75
C ASP A 125 -12.80 -12.65 -14.46
N GLY A 126 -12.46 -12.13 -15.64
CA GLY A 126 -11.29 -12.55 -16.40
C GLY A 126 -10.84 -11.53 -17.42
N LEU A 127 -9.57 -11.64 -17.82
CA LEU A 127 -9.02 -10.95 -18.97
C LEU A 127 -8.29 -11.94 -19.89
N VAL A 128 -8.41 -11.70 -21.18
CA VAL A 128 -7.64 -12.39 -22.21
C VAL A 128 -6.89 -11.33 -23.02
N PRO A 129 -5.58 -11.18 -22.81
CA PRO A 129 -4.75 -10.28 -23.60
C PRO A 129 -4.57 -10.83 -25.02
N GLU A 130 -4.64 -9.93 -26.01
CA GLU A 130 -4.51 -10.23 -27.43
C GLU A 130 -3.44 -9.33 -28.06
N HIS A 131 -3.08 -9.57 -29.33
CA HIS A 131 -2.06 -8.77 -30.01
C HIS A 131 -2.51 -7.34 -30.31
N ASP A 132 -3.81 -7.11 -30.50
CA ASP A 132 -4.42 -5.84 -30.88
C ASP A 132 -5.32 -5.23 -29.80
N GLY A 133 -5.42 -5.86 -28.62
CA GLY A 133 -6.23 -5.36 -27.52
C GLY A 133 -6.30 -6.29 -26.32
N VAL A 134 -7.35 -6.13 -25.52
CA VAL A 134 -7.65 -6.97 -24.36
C VAL A 134 -9.14 -7.25 -24.33
N THR A 135 -9.49 -8.52 -24.20
CA THR A 135 -10.87 -8.97 -24.01
C THR A 135 -11.18 -9.08 -22.52
N ILE A 136 -12.25 -8.42 -22.09
CA ILE A 136 -12.74 -8.36 -20.71
C ILE A 136 -13.96 -9.23 -20.54
N LEU A 137 -13.94 -10.10 -19.53
CA LEU A 137 -15.03 -10.98 -19.17
C LEU A 137 -15.69 -10.51 -17.86
N GLN A 138 -17.01 -10.31 -17.91
CA GLN A 138 -17.84 -9.93 -16.77
C GLN A 138 -19.19 -10.63 -16.86
N GLY A 139 -19.40 -11.67 -16.06
CA GLY A 139 -20.55 -12.55 -16.20
C GLY A 139 -20.63 -13.16 -17.60
N GLU A 140 -21.75 -12.94 -18.28
CA GLU A 140 -21.97 -13.37 -19.67
C GLU A 140 -21.52 -12.30 -20.69
N GLU A 141 -21.17 -11.11 -20.23
CA GLU A 141 -20.75 -10.00 -21.09
C GLU A 141 -19.25 -10.11 -21.42
N THR A 142 -18.94 -9.83 -22.68
CA THR A 142 -17.57 -9.73 -23.18
C THR A 142 -17.38 -8.38 -23.84
N THR A 143 -16.33 -7.66 -23.43
CA THR A 143 -16.00 -6.35 -23.99
C THR A 143 -14.55 -6.33 -24.46
N HIS A 144 -14.32 -5.98 -25.73
CA HIS A 144 -12.98 -5.74 -26.26
C HIS A 144 -12.58 -4.25 -26.07
N VAL A 145 -11.34 -4.03 -25.62
CA VAL A 145 -10.73 -2.70 -25.44
C VAL A 145 -9.33 -2.66 -26.04
N ASP A 146 -8.87 -1.47 -26.45
CA ASP A 146 -7.55 -1.32 -27.07
C ASP A 146 -6.40 -1.44 -26.05
N ALA A 147 -6.68 -1.17 -24.77
CA ALA A 147 -5.73 -1.35 -23.67
C ALA A 147 -6.45 -1.53 -22.33
N ALA A 148 -5.82 -2.27 -21.41
CA ALA A 148 -6.29 -2.43 -20.03
C ALA A 148 -5.17 -2.14 -19.03
N VAL A 149 -5.52 -1.48 -17.91
CA VAL A 149 -4.61 -1.20 -16.80
C VAL A 149 -5.11 -1.83 -15.51
N LEU A 150 -4.30 -2.73 -14.94
CA LEU A 150 -4.54 -3.32 -13.62
C LEU A 150 -4.04 -2.37 -12.51
N ALA A 151 -4.99 -1.72 -11.84
CA ALA A 151 -4.79 -0.80 -10.72
C ALA A 151 -5.44 -1.34 -9.44
N LEU A 152 -5.26 -2.64 -9.17
CA LEU A 152 -5.99 -3.40 -8.15
C LEU A 152 -5.66 -3.04 -6.70
N GLY A 153 -4.50 -2.40 -6.47
CA GLY A 153 -4.00 -2.17 -5.11
C GLY A 153 -3.51 -3.45 -4.45
N GLY A 154 -3.51 -3.47 -3.12
CA GLY A 154 -3.08 -4.65 -2.35
C GLY A 154 -3.98 -5.84 -2.62
N LEU A 155 -3.39 -7.02 -2.82
CA LEU A 155 -4.14 -8.25 -2.98
C LEU A 155 -4.83 -8.63 -1.66
N PRO A 156 -5.90 -9.45 -1.68
CA PRO A 156 -6.57 -9.91 -0.47
C PRO A 156 -5.58 -10.54 0.51
N PRO A 157 -5.63 -10.17 1.81
CA PRO A 157 -4.73 -10.74 2.81
C PRO A 157 -4.99 -12.24 2.93
N GLN A 158 -3.93 -12.99 3.21
CA GLN A 158 -3.98 -14.44 3.41
C GLN A 158 -3.60 -14.75 4.86
N PRO A 159 -4.19 -15.77 5.49
CA PRO A 159 -3.79 -16.19 6.82
C PRO A 159 -2.31 -16.63 6.82
N LEU A 160 -1.63 -16.41 7.94
CA LEU A 160 -0.27 -16.94 8.14
C LEU A 160 -0.28 -18.47 8.15
N SER A 161 0.83 -19.07 7.69
CA SER A 161 1.04 -20.51 7.80
C SER A 161 0.97 -20.95 9.27
N GLY A 162 0.22 -22.01 9.55
CA GLY A 162 0.04 -22.56 10.91
C GLY A 162 -1.17 -22.01 11.66
N VAL A 163 -1.90 -21.05 11.09
CA VAL A 163 -3.24 -20.69 11.58
C VAL A 163 -4.23 -21.74 11.09
N SER A 164 -4.98 -22.38 12.00
CA SER A 164 -5.95 -23.40 11.60
C SER A 164 -7.24 -22.80 11.07
N ASP A 165 -7.94 -23.57 10.22
CA ASP A 165 -9.26 -23.19 9.70
C ASP A 165 -10.27 -22.99 10.83
N ALA A 166 -10.16 -23.75 11.92
CA ALA A 166 -11.00 -23.60 13.11
C ALA A 166 -10.76 -22.25 13.81
N ALA A 167 -9.51 -21.79 13.92
CA ALA A 167 -9.20 -20.47 14.46
C ALA A 167 -9.79 -19.34 13.60
N ILE A 168 -9.76 -19.46 12.28
CA ILE A 168 -10.38 -18.49 11.36
C ILE A 168 -11.90 -18.54 11.46
N ALA A 169 -12.50 -19.73 11.40
CA ALA A 169 -13.95 -19.93 11.46
C ALA A 169 -14.56 -19.47 12.79
N SER A 170 -13.78 -19.49 13.88
CA SER A 170 -14.22 -18.96 15.19
C SER A 170 -14.47 -17.44 15.20
N GLY A 171 -13.98 -16.71 14.19
CA GLY A 171 -14.01 -15.24 14.16
C GLY A 171 -12.99 -14.55 15.09
N ARG A 172 -12.20 -15.34 15.85
CA ARG A 172 -11.18 -14.82 16.78
C ARG A 172 -9.82 -14.60 16.11
N TYR A 173 -9.57 -15.17 14.94
CA TYR A 173 -8.40 -14.84 14.13
C TYR A 173 -8.80 -13.94 12.96
N VAL A 174 -8.48 -12.67 13.07
CA VAL A 174 -8.81 -11.64 12.07
C VAL A 174 -7.68 -11.53 11.05
N VAL A 175 -7.94 -12.03 9.84
CA VAL A 175 -6.99 -11.95 8.70
C VAL A 175 -6.99 -10.55 8.06
N ASN A 176 -8.17 -9.93 7.91
CA ASN A 176 -8.31 -8.59 7.35
C ASN A 176 -8.68 -7.58 8.44
N PRO A 177 -7.73 -6.75 8.91
CA PRO A 177 -7.98 -5.80 9.99
C PRO A 177 -8.98 -4.71 9.59
N TRP A 178 -9.03 -4.29 8.32
CA TRP A 178 -9.86 -3.16 7.92
C TRP A 178 -11.35 -3.50 7.90
N SER A 179 -11.71 -4.70 7.41
CA SER A 179 -13.10 -5.18 7.45
C SER A 179 -13.59 -5.40 8.88
N PHE A 180 -12.69 -5.82 9.77
CA PHE A 180 -12.97 -5.97 11.20
C PHE A 180 -13.18 -4.60 11.88
N LEU A 181 -12.26 -3.65 11.68
CA LEU A 181 -12.37 -2.31 12.25
C LEU A 181 -13.62 -1.57 11.78
N ALA A 182 -14.04 -1.75 10.52
CA ALA A 182 -15.25 -1.14 10.00
C ALA A 182 -16.54 -1.59 10.72
N GLN A 183 -16.51 -2.74 11.40
CA GLN A 183 -17.64 -3.32 12.13
C GLN A 183 -17.46 -3.24 13.65
N ALA A 184 -16.26 -2.91 14.13
CA ALA A 184 -15.94 -2.86 15.55
C ALA A 184 -16.86 -1.87 16.28
N GLN A 185 -17.43 -2.33 17.39
CA GLN A 185 -18.30 -1.53 18.26
C GLN A 185 -17.59 -1.27 19.59
N PRO A 186 -18.00 -0.22 20.33
CA PRO A 186 -17.56 -0.02 21.70
C PRO A 186 -17.84 -1.24 22.57
N ASP A 187 -16.86 -1.66 23.36
CA ASP A 187 -16.97 -2.83 24.24
C ASP A 187 -16.13 -2.61 25.52
N PRO A 188 -16.76 -2.50 26.71
CA PRO A 188 -16.05 -2.29 27.95
C PRO A 188 -15.47 -3.59 28.54
N ALA A 189 -15.71 -4.77 27.97
CA ALA A 189 -15.18 -6.01 28.52
C ALA A 189 -13.64 -6.03 28.48
N PRO A 190 -12.97 -6.60 29.50
CA PRO A 190 -11.54 -6.85 29.42
C PRO A 190 -11.27 -7.88 28.30
N ARG A 191 -10.32 -7.57 27.42
CA ARG A 191 -9.91 -8.44 26.32
C ARG A 191 -8.39 -8.45 26.17
N LYS A 192 -7.82 -9.63 25.95
CA LYS A 192 -6.45 -9.83 25.50
C LYS A 192 -6.46 -9.90 23.98
N VAL A 193 -5.78 -8.95 23.36
CA VAL A 193 -5.70 -8.83 21.89
C VAL A 193 -4.25 -8.95 21.47
N VAL A 194 -3.94 -9.94 20.64
CA VAL A 194 -2.61 -10.09 20.04
C VAL A 194 -2.61 -9.52 18.62
N LEU A 195 -1.65 -8.66 18.32
CA LEU A 195 -1.40 -8.19 16.95
C LEU A 195 -0.19 -8.93 16.37
N VAL A 196 -0.33 -9.47 15.16
CA VAL A 196 0.77 -10.11 14.43
C VAL A 196 1.30 -9.13 13.39
N GLY A 197 2.44 -8.50 13.70
CA GLY A 197 2.97 -7.36 12.94
C GLY A 197 2.98 -6.07 13.77
N LEU A 198 3.98 -5.22 13.52
CA LEU A 198 4.14 -3.90 14.15
C LEU A 198 4.29 -2.81 13.08
N GLY A 199 3.62 -2.93 11.93
CA GLY A 199 3.62 -1.89 10.91
C GLY A 199 2.65 -0.74 11.25
N LEU A 200 2.51 0.24 10.34
CA LEU A 200 1.53 1.33 10.50
C LEU A 200 0.09 0.83 10.69
N THR A 201 -0.28 -0.27 10.05
CA THR A 201 -1.60 -0.91 10.25
C THR A 201 -1.81 -1.38 11.68
N ALA A 202 -0.78 -1.88 12.36
CA ALA A 202 -0.87 -2.28 13.76
C ALA A 202 -1.14 -1.08 14.67
N VAL A 203 -0.50 0.06 14.37
CA VAL A 203 -0.70 1.32 15.08
C VAL A 203 -2.15 1.79 14.96
N ASP A 204 -2.68 1.81 13.74
CA ASP A 204 -4.08 2.18 13.48
C ASP A 204 -5.06 1.27 14.24
N VAL A 205 -4.87 -0.05 14.15
CA VAL A 205 -5.69 -1.04 14.86
C VAL A 205 -5.66 -0.81 16.37
N VAL A 206 -4.47 -0.62 16.96
CA VAL A 206 -4.34 -0.40 18.40
C VAL A 206 -5.01 0.91 18.81
N LEU A 207 -4.80 2.01 18.09
CA LEU A 207 -5.37 3.31 18.44
C LEU A 207 -6.91 3.31 18.35
N GLU A 208 -7.46 2.68 17.33
CA GLU A 208 -8.91 2.59 17.16
C GLU A 208 -9.54 1.70 18.24
N LEU A 209 -9.00 0.49 18.43
CA LEU A 209 -9.54 -0.47 19.39
C LEU A 209 -9.27 -0.05 20.84
N ALA A 210 -8.17 0.62 21.17
CA ALA A 210 -7.93 1.10 22.52
C ALA A 210 -8.92 2.20 22.94
N ALA A 211 -9.46 2.95 21.97
CA ALA A 211 -10.49 3.94 22.18
C ALA A 211 -11.89 3.29 22.30
N LEU A 212 -12.20 2.29 21.47
CA LEU A 212 -13.48 1.57 21.53
C LEU A 212 -13.56 0.60 22.72
N TRP A 213 -12.43 0.01 23.10
CA TRP A 213 -12.31 -1.02 24.14
C TRP A 213 -11.44 -0.55 25.29
N PRO A 214 -11.98 0.26 26.22
CA PRO A 214 -11.18 0.92 27.25
C PRO A 214 -10.47 -0.03 28.22
N ASN A 215 -10.97 -1.26 28.38
CA ASN A 215 -10.42 -2.27 29.29
C ASN A 215 -9.61 -3.37 28.56
N ALA A 216 -9.41 -3.25 27.24
CA ALA A 216 -8.58 -4.17 26.48
C ALA A 216 -7.08 -3.90 26.70
N SER A 217 -6.31 -4.99 26.68
CA SER A 217 -4.84 -5.02 26.67
C SER A 217 -4.34 -5.61 25.34
N PHE A 218 -3.29 -5.00 24.80
CA PHE A 218 -2.77 -5.31 23.48
C PHE A 218 -1.31 -5.79 23.56
N THR A 219 -1.02 -6.93 22.94
CA THR A 219 0.35 -7.42 22.75
C THR A 219 0.65 -7.52 21.27
N ALA A 220 1.57 -6.72 20.75
CA ALA A 220 2.01 -6.86 19.37
C ALA A 220 3.30 -7.70 19.30
N ILE A 221 3.29 -8.71 18.42
CA ILE A 221 4.43 -9.59 18.17
C ILE A 221 5.01 -9.36 16.78
N SER A 222 6.35 -9.26 16.70
CA SER A 222 7.06 -9.35 15.42
C SER A 222 8.51 -9.82 15.61
N ARG A 223 9.17 -10.20 14.51
CA ARG A 223 10.58 -10.63 14.50
C ARG A 223 11.57 -9.64 15.14
N HIS A 224 11.24 -8.35 15.15
CA HIS A 224 12.11 -7.28 15.65
C HIS A 224 11.53 -6.53 16.86
N GLY A 225 10.22 -6.58 17.10
CA GLY A 225 9.59 -5.93 18.27
C GLY A 225 9.59 -4.38 18.22
N LEU A 226 9.75 -3.80 17.04
CA LEU A 226 9.91 -2.34 16.85
C LEU A 226 8.73 -1.76 16.07
N LEU A 227 8.26 -0.60 16.51
CA LEU A 227 7.30 0.25 15.78
C LEU A 227 8.03 1.05 14.68
N PRO A 228 7.29 1.57 13.68
CA PRO A 228 7.81 2.58 12.76
C PRO A 228 8.38 3.79 13.51
N GLU A 229 9.38 4.45 12.94
CA GLU A 229 9.91 5.67 13.54
C GLU A 229 8.89 6.81 13.42
N ALA A 230 9.02 7.86 14.24
CA ALA A 230 8.23 9.08 14.07
C ALA A 230 8.87 10.01 13.02
N HIS A 231 8.08 10.84 12.35
CA HIS A 231 8.59 12.03 11.65
C HIS A 231 9.15 13.06 12.64
N LEU A 232 9.92 14.03 12.15
CA LEU A 232 10.20 15.25 12.91
C LEU A 232 8.93 16.09 13.08
N ALA A 233 8.87 16.92 14.13
CA ALA A 233 7.77 17.88 14.28
C ALA A 233 7.76 18.87 13.10
N SER A 234 8.87 19.58 12.94
CA SER A 234 9.13 20.45 11.78
C SER A 234 9.55 19.63 10.56
N ALA A 235 9.18 20.08 9.36
CA ALA A 235 9.73 19.52 8.14
C ALA A 235 11.19 19.99 7.98
N SER A 236 12.07 19.07 7.61
CA SER A 236 13.43 19.40 7.19
C SER A 236 13.50 19.29 5.67
N ALA A 237 14.29 20.17 5.04
CA ALA A 237 14.63 20.01 3.64
C ALA A 237 15.50 18.74 3.46
N PRO A 238 15.37 18.00 2.34
CA PRO A 238 16.35 16.98 1.97
C PRO A 238 17.75 17.61 1.88
N SER A 239 18.80 16.87 2.25
CA SER A 239 20.19 17.34 2.14
C SER A 239 20.60 17.46 0.67
N ASP A 240 21.36 18.52 0.35
CA ASP A 240 21.98 18.72 -0.97
C ASP A 240 23.02 17.62 -1.28
N ASP A 241 23.61 16.98 -0.27
CA ASP A 241 24.61 15.90 -0.41
C ASP A 241 24.01 14.54 -0.84
N GLY A 242 22.69 14.50 -1.11
CA GLY A 242 22.02 13.28 -1.58
C GLY A 242 22.58 12.76 -2.91
N ALA A 243 23.06 13.65 -3.79
CA ALA A 243 23.55 13.26 -5.12
C ALA A 243 24.76 12.33 -5.05
N ASP A 244 25.79 12.68 -4.27
CA ASP A 244 27.03 11.91 -4.13
C ASP A 244 26.78 10.52 -3.55
N LEU A 245 25.89 10.44 -2.54
CA LEU A 245 25.48 9.16 -1.96
C LEU A 245 24.84 8.25 -3.02
N ILE A 246 23.93 8.80 -3.82
CA ILE A 246 23.21 8.03 -4.85
C ILE A 246 24.15 7.58 -5.95
N GLU A 247 25.07 8.44 -6.41
CA GLU A 247 26.09 8.08 -7.38
C GLU A 247 26.97 6.93 -6.86
N ALA A 248 27.46 7.03 -5.62
CA ALA A 248 28.26 5.98 -5.00
C ALA A 248 27.49 4.65 -4.85
N MET A 249 26.19 4.71 -4.54
CA MET A 249 25.33 3.52 -4.47
C MET A 249 25.10 2.89 -5.86
N GLN A 250 24.93 3.70 -6.90
CA GLN A 250 24.79 3.21 -8.27
C GLN A 250 26.06 2.56 -8.79
N ALA A 251 27.23 3.09 -8.41
CA ALA A 251 28.53 2.52 -8.77
C ALA A 251 28.80 1.15 -8.12
N ALA A 252 28.15 0.85 -6.99
CA ALA A 252 28.30 -0.41 -6.26
C ALA A 252 26.92 -0.98 -5.84
N PRO A 253 26.17 -1.61 -6.78
CA PRO A 253 24.81 -2.09 -6.54
C PRO A 253 24.79 -3.41 -5.74
N ASP A 254 25.34 -3.38 -4.53
CA ASP A 254 25.31 -4.46 -3.56
C ASP A 254 24.92 -3.95 -2.16
N LEU A 255 24.20 -4.80 -1.41
CA LEU A 255 23.62 -4.39 -0.15
C LEU A 255 24.66 -4.07 0.92
N ARG A 256 25.85 -4.70 0.89
CA ARG A 256 26.89 -4.45 1.89
C ARG A 256 27.46 -3.05 1.70
N SER A 257 27.78 -2.68 0.46
CA SER A 257 28.28 -1.35 0.12
C SER A 257 27.25 -0.28 0.45
N TRP A 258 25.99 -0.49 0.07
CA TRP A 258 24.90 0.44 0.41
C TRP A 258 24.72 0.64 1.90
N MET A 259 24.73 -0.44 2.70
CA MET A 259 24.62 -0.32 4.15
C MET A 259 25.83 0.41 4.77
N ARG A 260 27.02 0.32 4.19
CA ARG A 260 28.19 1.10 4.63
C ARG A 260 28.02 2.58 4.29
N LEU A 261 27.69 2.89 3.04
CA LEU A 261 27.47 4.26 2.56
C LEU A 261 26.36 4.96 3.36
N LEU A 262 25.25 4.26 3.63
CA LEU A 262 24.15 4.81 4.42
C LEU A 262 24.55 5.10 5.86
N ARG A 263 25.33 4.22 6.50
CA ARG A 263 25.82 4.48 7.86
C ARG A 263 26.76 5.68 7.90
N ASP A 264 27.61 5.82 6.89
CA ASP A 264 28.55 6.93 6.77
C ASP A 264 27.81 8.26 6.56
N ALA A 265 26.88 8.30 5.61
CA ALA A 265 26.03 9.47 5.37
C ALA A 265 25.19 9.86 6.60
N ILE A 266 24.64 8.87 7.32
CA ILE A 266 23.91 9.12 8.56
C ILE A 266 24.82 9.66 9.67
N ALA A 267 26.06 9.19 9.77
CA ALA A 267 27.02 9.67 10.77
C ALA A 267 27.45 11.13 10.54
N HIS A 268 27.36 11.61 9.31
CA HIS A 268 27.69 13.00 8.92
C HIS A 268 26.46 13.90 8.77
N SER A 269 25.24 13.39 9.01
CA SER A 269 24.00 14.17 8.98
C SER A 269 23.55 14.54 10.39
N GLU A 270 22.97 15.72 10.56
CA GLU A 270 22.33 16.11 11.83
C GLU A 270 21.13 15.21 12.18
N ASP A 271 20.39 14.73 11.16
CA ASP A 271 19.30 13.78 11.32
C ASP A 271 19.30 12.72 10.21
N TRP A 272 19.20 11.44 10.60
CA TRP A 272 19.19 10.31 9.67
C TRP A 272 17.98 10.34 8.70
N ARG A 273 16.88 10.99 9.07
CA ARG A 273 15.66 11.07 8.26
C ARG A 273 15.88 11.84 6.98
N VAL A 274 16.71 12.88 7.04
CA VAL A 274 17.08 13.70 5.88
C VAL A 274 17.78 12.84 4.83
N VAL A 275 18.69 11.95 5.27
CA VAL A 275 19.39 10.99 4.39
C VAL A 275 18.41 10.00 3.77
N ILE A 276 17.48 9.44 4.55
CA ILE A 276 16.49 8.49 4.02
C ILE A 276 15.52 9.19 3.04
N ASP A 277 15.15 10.43 3.32
CA ASP A 277 14.20 11.18 2.49
C ASP A 277 14.84 11.64 1.17
N SER A 278 16.13 11.97 1.16
CA SER A 278 16.87 12.31 -0.08
C SER A 278 17.00 11.13 -1.04
N MET A 279 17.01 9.89 -0.54
CA MET A 279 17.04 8.70 -1.40
C MET A 279 15.73 8.42 -2.14
N ARG A 280 14.61 8.99 -1.68
CA ARG A 280 13.27 8.61 -2.13
C ARG A 280 13.08 8.74 -3.65
N PRO A 281 13.45 9.85 -4.32
CA PRO A 281 13.28 9.98 -5.77
C PRO A 281 14.08 8.95 -6.57
N HIS A 282 15.16 8.42 -5.98
CA HIS A 282 16.11 7.51 -6.63
C HIS A 282 15.87 6.04 -6.27
N THR A 283 14.99 5.77 -5.30
CA THR A 283 14.73 4.42 -4.79
C THR A 283 14.32 3.43 -5.89
N PRO A 284 13.44 3.78 -6.87
CA PRO A 284 13.12 2.88 -7.97
C PRO A 284 14.33 2.53 -8.84
N ALA A 285 15.17 3.52 -9.18
CA ALA A 285 16.36 3.32 -10.01
C ALA A 285 17.43 2.49 -9.30
N LEU A 286 17.67 2.77 -8.01
CA LEU A 286 18.53 1.97 -7.17
C LEU A 286 18.06 0.51 -7.12
N TRP A 287 16.77 0.28 -6.84
CA TRP A 287 16.20 -1.06 -6.83
C TRP A 287 16.42 -1.81 -8.15
N GLN A 288 16.23 -1.12 -9.28
CA GLN A 288 16.45 -1.68 -10.61
C GLN A 288 17.91 -2.08 -10.85
N ALA A 289 18.86 -1.29 -10.34
CA ALA A 289 20.28 -1.58 -10.45
C ALA A 289 20.73 -2.82 -9.66
N LEU A 290 20.01 -3.19 -8.58
CA LEU A 290 20.37 -4.38 -7.79
C LEU A 290 20.17 -5.68 -8.59
N PRO A 291 21.17 -6.58 -8.60
CA PRO A 291 20.98 -7.96 -9.00
C PRO A 291 19.90 -8.66 -8.17
N GLN A 292 19.25 -9.67 -8.74
CA GLN A 292 18.15 -10.39 -8.08
C GLN A 292 18.55 -10.98 -6.71
N GLU A 293 19.77 -11.50 -6.58
CA GLU A 293 20.30 -12.02 -5.32
C GLU A 293 20.39 -10.92 -4.24
N GLU A 294 20.83 -9.72 -4.62
CA GLU A 294 20.92 -8.58 -3.69
C GLU A 294 19.54 -8.05 -3.30
N ARG A 295 18.57 -8.04 -4.24
CA ARG A 295 17.16 -7.76 -3.91
C ARG A 295 16.62 -8.76 -2.89
N ALA A 296 16.88 -10.06 -3.07
CA ALA A 296 16.49 -11.09 -2.12
C ALA A 296 17.18 -10.90 -0.75
N ARG A 297 18.47 -10.55 -0.74
CA ARG A 297 19.21 -10.23 0.49
C ARG A 297 18.62 -9.00 1.20
N PHE A 298 18.23 -7.96 0.46
CA PHE A 298 17.58 -6.77 1.01
C PHE A 298 16.26 -7.16 1.70
N LEU A 299 15.39 -7.91 1.03
CA LEU A 299 14.12 -8.36 1.61
C LEU A 299 14.28 -9.18 2.90
N ARG A 300 15.33 -10.01 2.94
CA ARG A 300 15.63 -10.85 4.11
C ARG A 300 16.20 -10.06 5.29
N HIS A 301 17.12 -9.13 5.02
CA HIS A 301 17.99 -8.56 6.07
C HIS A 301 17.74 -7.08 6.36
N ALA A 302 17.38 -6.28 5.36
CA ALA A 302 17.33 -4.82 5.46
C ALA A 302 15.91 -4.24 5.37
N ARG A 303 14.97 -4.94 4.72
CA ARG A 303 13.59 -4.46 4.50
C ARG A 303 12.91 -3.97 5.77
N TRP A 304 13.04 -4.72 6.88
CA TRP A 304 12.38 -4.33 8.13
C TRP A 304 12.88 -2.97 8.64
N ALA A 305 14.18 -2.70 8.50
CA ALA A 305 14.80 -1.45 8.95
C ALA A 305 14.42 -0.31 8.00
N TRP A 306 14.44 -0.57 6.69
CA TRP A 306 13.98 0.37 5.67
C TRP A 306 12.53 0.78 5.91
N GLU A 307 11.61 -0.18 6.02
CA GLU A 307 10.18 0.09 6.20
C GLU A 307 9.92 0.90 7.48
N ARG A 308 10.63 0.57 8.57
CA ARG A 308 10.56 1.30 9.84
C ARG A 308 11.04 2.75 9.71
N ALA A 309 12.15 2.94 8.99
CA ALA A 309 12.79 4.24 8.81
C ALA A 309 12.06 5.10 7.77
N ARG A 310 11.42 4.51 6.76
CA ARG A 310 10.80 5.19 5.63
C ARG A 310 9.31 5.44 5.83
N HIS A 311 8.57 4.47 6.36
CA HIS A 311 7.13 4.58 6.58
C HIS A 311 6.84 5.02 8.01
N ARG A 312 7.26 6.24 8.32
CA ARG A 312 7.20 6.83 9.66
C ARG A 312 5.78 7.22 10.04
N MET A 313 5.48 7.22 11.34
CA MET A 313 4.22 7.73 11.87
C MET A 313 4.28 9.23 12.19
N ALA A 314 3.12 9.87 12.28
CA ALA A 314 3.01 11.25 12.76
C ALA A 314 3.52 11.34 14.21
N PRO A 315 4.17 12.44 14.64
CA PRO A 315 4.68 12.59 16.01
C PRO A 315 3.60 12.39 17.08
N GLN A 316 2.39 12.91 16.85
CA GLN A 316 1.25 12.73 17.75
C GLN A 316 0.76 11.28 17.87
N VAL A 317 0.88 10.49 16.80
CA VAL A 317 0.56 9.06 16.80
C VAL A 317 1.59 8.30 17.63
N MET A 318 2.88 8.64 17.51
CA MET A 318 3.93 8.08 18.36
C MET A 318 3.67 8.38 19.84
N ALA A 319 3.33 9.63 20.18
CA ALA A 319 3.02 10.01 21.56
C ALA A 319 1.82 9.23 22.14
N GLN A 320 0.78 8.99 21.33
CA GLN A 320 -0.37 8.17 21.74
C GLN A 320 0.02 6.71 21.99
N MET A 321 0.85 6.11 21.12
CA MET A 321 1.36 4.75 21.33
C MET A 321 2.21 4.66 22.61
N GLN A 322 3.09 5.64 22.85
CA GLN A 322 3.90 5.70 24.07
C GLN A 322 3.04 5.82 25.33
N ALA A 323 1.97 6.62 25.28
CA ALA A 323 1.02 6.73 26.40
C ALA A 323 0.34 5.38 26.71
N LEU A 324 -0.03 4.61 25.68
CA LEU A 324 -0.58 3.25 25.87
C LEU A 324 0.44 2.28 26.47
N GLU A 325 1.72 2.38 26.09
CA GLU A 325 2.81 1.59 26.70
C GLU A 325 3.01 1.95 28.18
N GLN A 326 3.08 3.24 28.49
CA GLN A 326 3.26 3.74 29.86
C GLN A 326 2.08 3.36 30.76
N ALA A 327 0.86 3.35 30.21
CA ALA A 327 -0.33 2.88 30.91
C ALA A 327 -0.41 1.35 31.03
N GLY A 328 0.56 0.60 30.49
CA GLY A 328 0.58 -0.87 30.50
C GLY A 328 -0.48 -1.52 29.62
N ARG A 329 -1.15 -0.75 28.77
CA ARG A 329 -2.23 -1.21 27.87
C ARG A 329 -1.70 -1.78 26.56
N PHE A 330 -0.50 -1.40 26.14
CA PHE A 330 0.16 -1.92 24.96
C PHE A 330 1.54 -2.46 25.30
N ARG A 331 1.89 -3.64 24.78
CA ARG A 331 3.20 -4.26 24.91
C ARG A 331 3.71 -4.74 23.56
N ARG A 332 5.03 -4.66 23.38
CA ARG A 332 5.73 -5.16 22.19
C ARG A 332 6.59 -6.34 22.56
N GLU A 333 6.50 -7.39 21.76
CA GLU A 333 7.33 -8.56 21.94
C GLU A 333 8.06 -8.92 20.66
N ARG A 334 9.32 -9.32 20.84
CA ARG A 334 10.15 -9.81 19.77
C ARG A 334 9.95 -11.31 19.61
N ALA A 335 8.90 -11.72 18.91
CA ALA A 335 8.52 -13.11 18.76
C ALA A 335 8.06 -13.47 17.33
N ARG A 336 8.12 -14.76 17.00
CA ARG A 336 7.57 -15.33 15.77
C ARG A 336 6.37 -16.20 16.10
N LEU A 337 5.23 -15.95 15.45
CA LEU A 337 4.08 -16.86 15.46
C LEU A 337 4.38 -18.11 14.61
N HIS A 338 4.10 -19.28 15.17
CA HIS A 338 4.21 -20.57 14.49
C HIS A 338 2.85 -21.21 14.22
N ALA A 339 1.94 -21.15 15.20
CA ALA A 339 0.60 -21.70 15.08
C ALA A 339 -0.40 -20.86 15.87
N ALA A 340 -1.66 -20.91 15.44
CA ALA A 340 -2.79 -20.35 16.16
C ALA A 340 -3.98 -21.29 16.00
N ASP A 341 -4.48 -21.78 17.13
CA ASP A 341 -5.58 -22.73 17.21
C ASP A 341 -6.65 -22.24 18.18
N VAL A 342 -7.88 -22.75 18.01
CA VAL A 342 -8.98 -22.48 18.94
C VAL A 342 -8.95 -23.49 20.08
N GLU A 343 -9.04 -23.00 21.32
CA GLU A 343 -9.14 -23.82 22.51
C GLU A 343 -10.25 -23.27 23.41
N GLY A 344 -11.40 -23.96 23.44
CA GLY A 344 -12.61 -23.46 24.10
C GLY A 344 -13.02 -22.08 23.58
N ASP A 345 -13.05 -21.09 24.47
CA ASP A 345 -13.46 -19.71 24.16
C ASP A 345 -12.29 -18.74 23.88
N HIS A 346 -11.07 -19.25 23.69
CA HIS A 346 -9.90 -18.43 23.37
C HIS A 346 -9.08 -19.02 22.22
N LEU A 347 -8.06 -18.28 21.79
CA LEU A 347 -7.03 -18.77 20.89
C LEU A 347 -5.78 -19.12 21.66
N HIS A 348 -5.23 -20.30 21.36
CA HIS A 348 -3.94 -20.76 21.83
C HIS A 348 -2.89 -20.50 20.75
N LEU A 349 -1.88 -19.69 21.07
CA LEU A 349 -0.81 -19.34 20.13
C LEU A 349 0.49 -20.05 20.51
N SER A 350 1.16 -20.61 19.50
CA SER A 350 2.55 -21.06 19.63
C SER A 350 3.47 -19.98 19.09
N ILE A 351 4.24 -19.35 19.99
CA ILE A 351 5.19 -18.28 19.65
C ILE A 351 6.61 -18.64 20.08
N THR A 352 7.62 -18.24 19.30
CA THR A 352 9.03 -18.35 19.71
C THR A 352 9.60 -16.95 19.94
N PRO A 353 9.93 -16.57 21.18
CA PRO A 353 10.67 -15.36 21.46
C PRO A 353 12.04 -15.38 20.77
N THR A 354 12.50 -14.24 20.28
CA THR A 354 13.78 -14.20 19.58
C THR A 354 14.94 -14.37 20.56
N GLY A 355 15.86 -15.28 20.25
CA GLY A 355 16.91 -15.71 21.16
C GLY A 355 16.55 -16.97 21.94
N SER A 356 15.29 -17.41 21.90
CA SER A 356 14.86 -18.73 22.35
C SER A 356 14.80 -19.71 21.17
N SER A 357 15.06 -20.99 21.43
CA SER A 357 14.77 -22.10 20.53
C SER A 357 13.49 -22.85 20.90
N THR A 358 12.91 -22.53 22.05
CA THR A 358 11.73 -23.22 22.59
C THR A 358 10.47 -22.41 22.33
N PRO A 359 9.46 -22.97 21.64
CA PRO A 359 8.15 -22.38 21.54
C PRO A 359 7.48 -22.23 22.91
N GLN A 360 6.71 -21.15 23.06
CA GLN A 360 5.93 -20.81 24.24
C GLN A 360 4.47 -20.65 23.85
N ALA A 361 3.59 -21.05 24.75
CA ALA A 361 2.15 -20.83 24.64
C ALA A 361 1.78 -19.40 25.03
N LEU A 362 0.85 -18.80 24.29
CA LEU A 362 0.21 -17.54 24.63
C LEU A 362 -1.30 -17.61 24.34
N ASP A 363 -2.12 -17.52 25.38
CA ASP A 363 -3.58 -17.52 25.26
C ASP A 363 -4.12 -16.10 25.10
N THR A 364 -5.06 -15.92 24.17
CA THR A 364 -5.63 -14.61 23.85
C THR A 364 -7.08 -14.70 23.37
N ASP A 365 -7.86 -13.64 23.54
CA ASP A 365 -9.28 -13.63 23.14
C ASP A 365 -9.46 -13.38 21.64
N LEU A 366 -8.52 -12.64 21.05
CA LEU A 366 -8.53 -12.17 19.66
C LEU A 366 -7.09 -12.05 19.14
N VAL A 367 -6.87 -12.47 17.89
CA VAL A 367 -5.66 -12.19 17.12
C VAL A 367 -6.00 -11.34 15.91
N ILE A 368 -5.22 -10.29 15.65
CA ILE A 368 -5.38 -9.45 14.47
C ILE A 368 -4.09 -9.43 13.64
N GLN A 369 -4.18 -9.89 12.40
CA GLN A 369 -3.08 -9.91 11.47
C GLN A 369 -2.84 -8.51 10.87
N THR A 370 -1.64 -7.98 11.05
CA THR A 370 -1.24 -6.63 10.59
C THR A 370 0.12 -6.65 9.87
N ILE A 371 0.33 -7.70 9.06
CA ILE A 371 1.60 -7.99 8.37
C ILE A 371 1.84 -7.20 7.07
N GLY A 372 1.03 -6.17 6.81
CA GLY A 372 1.14 -5.30 5.64
C GLY A 372 0.41 -5.80 4.40
N LEU A 373 0.72 -5.18 3.26
CA LEU A 373 0.09 -5.45 1.97
C LEU A 373 0.50 -6.83 1.43
N ASN A 374 -0.48 -7.62 0.98
CA ASN A 374 -0.21 -8.81 0.18
C ASN A 374 0.06 -8.40 -1.28
N THR A 375 1.17 -8.87 -1.82
CA THR A 375 1.58 -8.68 -3.22
C THR A 375 1.90 -10.00 -3.92
N ASP A 376 1.78 -11.14 -3.23
CA ASP A 376 2.17 -12.42 -3.80
C ASP A 376 1.08 -12.96 -4.74
N VAL A 377 1.31 -12.78 -6.04
CA VAL A 377 0.45 -13.25 -7.13
C VAL A 377 0.32 -14.78 -7.14
N ARG A 378 1.32 -15.53 -6.66
CA ARG A 378 1.31 -17.00 -6.70
C ARG A 378 0.33 -17.62 -5.70
N ARG A 379 -0.05 -16.88 -4.66
CA ARG A 379 -0.81 -17.38 -3.51
C ARG A 379 -2.04 -16.53 -3.19
N THR A 380 -2.49 -15.74 -4.16
CA THR A 380 -3.61 -14.82 -3.96
C THR A 380 -4.96 -15.50 -4.16
N GLY A 381 -5.94 -15.16 -3.32
CA GLY A 381 -7.35 -15.49 -3.53
C GLY A 381 -8.08 -14.49 -4.44
N HIS A 382 -7.39 -13.54 -5.07
CA HIS A 382 -8.03 -12.58 -5.99
C HIS A 382 -8.41 -13.28 -7.31
N PRO A 383 -9.70 -13.36 -7.69
CA PRO A 383 -10.14 -14.18 -8.84
C PRO A 383 -9.45 -13.80 -10.16
N LEU A 384 -9.49 -12.53 -10.56
CA LEU A 384 -8.83 -12.07 -11.79
C LEU A 384 -7.33 -12.37 -11.82
N VAL A 385 -6.59 -12.04 -10.76
CA VAL A 385 -5.14 -12.26 -10.72
C VAL A 385 -4.81 -13.75 -10.73
N SER A 386 -5.61 -14.56 -10.02
CA SER A 386 -5.48 -16.02 -10.07
C SER A 386 -5.73 -16.55 -11.47
N GLN A 387 -6.78 -16.09 -12.15
CA GLN A 387 -7.08 -16.48 -13.54
C GLN A 387 -5.93 -16.12 -14.48
N LEU A 388 -5.42 -14.88 -14.42
CA LEU A 388 -4.33 -14.45 -15.28
C LEU A 388 -3.04 -15.24 -15.02
N ALA A 389 -2.73 -15.57 -13.77
CA ALA A 389 -1.55 -16.35 -13.42
C ALA A 389 -1.71 -17.82 -13.85
N THR A 390 -2.86 -18.45 -13.59
CA THR A 390 -3.14 -19.84 -13.97
C THR A 390 -3.13 -20.04 -15.49
N ASN A 391 -3.64 -19.07 -16.24
CA ASN A 391 -3.67 -19.11 -17.70
C ASN A 391 -2.35 -18.68 -18.36
N GLY A 392 -1.33 -18.31 -17.58
CA GLY A 392 -0.03 -17.86 -18.09
C GLY A 392 -0.03 -16.47 -18.72
N HIS A 393 -1.08 -15.66 -18.54
CA HIS A 393 -1.14 -14.30 -19.08
C HIS A 393 -0.27 -13.30 -18.29
N ILE A 394 0.07 -13.61 -17.03
CA ILE A 394 1.01 -12.84 -16.22
C ILE A 394 2.03 -13.75 -15.55
N THR A 395 3.28 -13.30 -15.49
CA THR A 395 4.34 -13.95 -14.72
C THR A 395 4.45 -13.29 -13.34
N PRO A 396 4.37 -14.06 -12.23
CA PRO A 396 4.63 -13.52 -10.90
C PRO A 396 6.07 -13.02 -10.75
N ASP A 397 6.28 -11.93 -10.02
CA ASP A 397 7.63 -11.52 -9.61
C ASP A 397 8.28 -12.63 -8.75
N PRO A 398 9.54 -13.01 -9.00
CA PRO A 398 10.19 -14.13 -8.31
C PRO A 398 10.28 -13.94 -6.79
N LEU A 399 10.30 -12.70 -6.31
CA LEU A 399 10.37 -12.35 -4.89
C LEU A 399 8.99 -12.14 -4.25
N GLY A 400 7.89 -12.38 -4.98
CA GLY A 400 6.52 -12.21 -4.50
C GLY A 400 6.09 -10.75 -4.38
N LEU A 401 6.70 -9.85 -5.16
CA LEU A 401 6.44 -8.41 -5.14
C LEU A 401 5.50 -7.95 -6.28
N GLY A 402 4.45 -8.74 -6.57
CA GLY A 402 3.50 -8.45 -7.65
C GLY A 402 3.80 -9.26 -8.91
N CYS A 403 3.74 -8.61 -10.06
CA CYS A 403 3.97 -9.20 -11.36
C CYS A 403 5.32 -8.78 -11.94
N ALA A 404 5.90 -9.63 -12.78
CA ALA A 404 6.96 -9.23 -13.69
C ALA A 404 6.38 -8.25 -14.71
N ALA A 405 7.07 -7.11 -14.89
CA ALA A 405 6.66 -6.06 -15.79
C ALA A 405 7.86 -5.25 -16.28
N THR A 406 7.72 -4.64 -17.45
CA THR A 406 8.70 -3.68 -17.97
C THR A 406 8.69 -2.38 -17.14
N THR A 407 9.70 -1.53 -17.32
CA THR A 407 9.74 -0.17 -16.74
C THR A 407 8.66 0.76 -17.29
N GLU A 408 7.88 0.29 -18.25
CA GLU A 408 6.73 0.97 -18.82
C GLU A 408 5.41 0.56 -18.14
N GLY A 409 5.48 -0.41 -17.22
CA GLY A 409 4.33 -1.02 -16.57
C GLY A 409 3.61 -2.09 -17.41
N ARG A 410 4.20 -2.53 -18.55
CA ARG A 410 3.64 -3.62 -19.36
C ARG A 410 3.82 -4.95 -18.63
N LEU A 411 2.74 -5.70 -18.48
CA LEU A 411 2.79 -7.00 -17.81
C LEU A 411 3.45 -8.05 -18.71
N CYS A 412 4.29 -8.89 -18.11
CA CYS A 412 5.01 -9.93 -18.84
C CYS A 412 4.32 -11.30 -18.76
N HIS A 413 4.46 -12.09 -19.83
CA HIS A 413 4.15 -13.52 -19.92
C HIS A 413 5.37 -14.24 -20.53
N ASP A 414 5.84 -15.33 -19.93
CA ASP A 414 6.97 -16.14 -20.44
C ASP A 414 8.22 -15.36 -20.89
N GLY A 415 8.49 -14.21 -20.26
CA GLY A 415 9.61 -13.32 -20.58
C GLY A 415 9.33 -12.25 -21.64
N GLU A 416 8.18 -12.29 -22.31
CA GLU A 416 7.71 -11.27 -23.24
C GLU A 416 6.70 -10.33 -22.58
N ALA A 417 6.51 -9.13 -23.12
CA ALA A 417 5.62 -8.12 -22.56
C ALA A 417 4.40 -7.88 -23.47
N TRP A 418 3.21 -7.81 -22.88
CA TRP A 418 1.99 -7.50 -23.63
C TRP A 418 2.02 -6.06 -24.19
N PRO A 419 1.61 -5.85 -25.46
CA PRO A 419 1.51 -4.52 -26.05
C PRO A 419 0.34 -3.69 -25.48
N HIS A 420 -0.70 -4.32 -24.93
CA HIS A 420 -1.95 -3.64 -24.56
C HIS A 420 -2.37 -3.88 -23.10
N LEU A 421 -1.60 -4.66 -22.33
CA LEU A 421 -1.89 -4.95 -20.92
C LEU A 421 -0.84 -4.33 -19.99
N TYR A 422 -1.30 -3.46 -19.11
CA TYR A 422 -0.47 -2.73 -18.16
C TYR A 422 -0.89 -3.00 -16.72
N ALA A 423 -0.02 -2.68 -15.77
CA ALA A 423 -0.35 -2.59 -14.35
C ALA A 423 0.17 -1.28 -13.77
N MET A 424 -0.29 -0.93 -12.57
CA MET A 424 0.23 0.17 -11.77
C MET A 424 0.14 -0.12 -10.26
N GLY A 425 0.84 0.67 -9.46
CA GLY A 425 0.81 0.55 -8.00
C GLY A 425 1.43 -0.76 -7.53
N SER A 426 0.83 -1.41 -6.54
CA SER A 426 1.46 -2.51 -5.79
C SER A 426 1.74 -3.77 -6.62
N LEU A 427 1.08 -3.95 -7.76
CA LEU A 427 1.42 -5.03 -8.70
C LEU A 427 2.78 -4.83 -9.36
N LEU A 428 3.31 -3.61 -9.39
CA LEU A 428 4.63 -3.30 -9.94
C LEU A 428 5.73 -3.21 -8.88
N ARG A 429 5.48 -3.65 -7.63
CA ARG A 429 6.44 -3.48 -6.53
C ARG A 429 7.79 -4.17 -6.79
N GLY A 430 7.81 -5.25 -7.56
CA GLY A 430 9.02 -5.96 -7.99
C GLY A 430 9.84 -5.18 -9.02
N THR A 431 9.18 -4.41 -9.88
CA THR A 431 9.82 -3.53 -10.88
C THR A 431 10.20 -2.18 -10.27
N PHE A 432 9.36 -1.63 -9.40
CA PHE A 432 9.53 -0.35 -8.73
C PHE A 432 9.33 -0.51 -7.22
N TRP A 433 10.42 -0.54 -6.46
CA TRP A 433 10.32 -0.46 -5.00
C TRP A 433 9.58 0.82 -4.57
N GLU A 434 8.87 0.78 -3.45
CA GLU A 434 7.96 1.86 -2.97
C GLU A 434 6.70 2.12 -3.80
N SER A 435 6.38 1.29 -4.81
CA SER A 435 5.16 1.38 -5.63
C SER A 435 3.85 1.05 -4.86
N THR A 436 3.63 1.71 -3.74
CA THR A 436 2.50 1.51 -2.82
C THR A 436 2.00 2.81 -2.21
N ALA A 437 2.83 3.86 -2.18
CA ALA A 437 2.50 5.15 -1.59
C ALA A 437 2.04 6.16 -2.66
N MET A 438 1.21 7.11 -2.24
CA MET A 438 0.57 8.05 -3.15
C MET A 438 1.54 8.90 -3.99
N PRO A 439 2.65 9.43 -3.43
CA PRO A 439 3.56 10.25 -4.24
C PRO A 439 4.24 9.48 -5.39
N GLU A 440 4.43 8.17 -5.23
CA GLU A 440 4.91 7.28 -6.28
C GLU A 440 3.78 6.91 -7.26
N ILE A 441 2.59 6.57 -6.73
CA ILE A 441 1.41 6.24 -7.54
C ILE A 441 1.00 7.38 -8.47
N ARG A 442 1.05 8.65 -8.03
CA ARG A 442 0.71 9.79 -8.89
C ARG A 442 1.69 9.98 -10.04
N GLN A 443 2.97 9.68 -9.84
CA GLN A 443 3.96 9.74 -10.92
C GLN A 443 3.72 8.62 -11.94
N GLN A 444 3.40 7.41 -11.45
CA GLN A 444 3.02 6.30 -12.34
C GLN A 444 1.73 6.60 -13.11
N ALA A 445 0.71 7.13 -12.44
CA ALA A 445 -0.55 7.52 -13.09
C ALA A 445 -0.31 8.56 -14.19
N ARG A 446 0.52 9.57 -13.91
CA ARG A 446 0.93 10.58 -14.89
C ARG A 446 1.63 9.92 -16.09
N GLN A 447 2.68 9.13 -15.86
CA GLN A 447 3.44 8.49 -16.96
C GLN A 447 2.57 7.50 -17.77
N MET A 448 1.69 6.76 -17.09
CA MET A 448 0.75 5.83 -17.72
C MET A 448 -0.26 6.57 -18.60
N ALA A 449 -0.78 7.70 -18.12
CA ALA A 449 -1.69 8.52 -18.92
C ALA A 449 -1.01 9.12 -20.16
N ASP A 450 0.24 9.60 -20.07
CA ASP A 450 0.99 10.04 -21.25
C ASP A 450 1.14 8.91 -22.27
N ARG A 451 1.50 7.72 -21.79
CA ARG A 451 1.67 6.52 -22.62
C ARG A 451 0.39 6.09 -23.33
N LEU A 452 -0.74 6.03 -22.61
CA LEU A 452 -2.03 5.62 -23.19
C LEU A 452 -2.50 6.62 -24.27
N LEU A 453 -2.14 7.89 -24.12
CA LEU A 453 -2.44 8.94 -25.08
C LEU A 453 -1.42 9.05 -26.22
N GLY A 454 -0.30 8.31 -26.16
CA GLY A 454 0.77 8.34 -27.16
C GLY A 454 1.58 9.65 -27.14
N LYS A 455 1.79 10.22 -25.96
CA LYS A 455 2.65 11.39 -25.72
C LYS A 455 4.06 11.01 -25.30
#